data_AF-A0A537KM16-F1
#
_entry.id   AF-A0A537KM16-F1
#
_cell.length_a   1.000
_cell.length_b   1.000
_cell.length_c   1.000
_cell.angle_alpha   90.00
_cell.angle_beta   90.00
_cell.angle_gamma   90.00
#
_symmetry.space_group_name_H-M   'P 1'
#
loop_
_entity.id
_entity.type
_entity.pdbx_description
1 polymer ?
#
loop_
_entity_poly.entity_id
_entity_poly.type
_entity_poly.pdbx_seq_one_letter_code
_entity_poly.pdbx_strand_id
1 'polypeptide(L)'
;MKSLLLIKMGFSGSSSGIVYFTGKPFYDAAKKMIEVRDIDFDVKTKSLLLRSADWLFNKRIINEITRVSHFDLSNYIDTAKILINKQLNTEWIKGVKSNGSINDLKISGFYPLKDYFIIRSNANGNLVIKVDAMNFNLQ
;
A
#
# COMPACT_ATOMS: atom_id res chain seq x y z
N MET A 1 6.62 -18.58 3.27
CA MET A 1 7.45 -18.01 2.20
C MET A 1 7.93 -16.63 2.67
N LYS A 2 9.25 -16.41 2.77
CA LYS A 2 9.82 -15.15 3.27
C LYS A 2 9.91 -14.18 2.10
N SER A 3 8.94 -13.28 1.97
CA SER A 3 8.90 -12.31 0.87
C SER A 3 9.90 -11.18 1.11
N LEU A 4 10.89 -11.05 0.23
CA LEU A 4 11.84 -9.94 0.19
C LEU A 4 11.46 -9.02 -0.98
N LEU A 5 11.46 -7.72 -0.72
CA LEU A 5 11.40 -6.70 -1.76
C LEU A 5 12.79 -6.50 -2.36
N LEU A 6 12.85 -6.36 -3.69
CA LEU A 6 14.01 -5.83 -4.39
C LEU A 6 13.72 -4.38 -4.75
N ILE A 7 14.50 -3.45 -4.19
CA ILE A 7 14.31 -2.02 -4.37
C ILE A 7 15.43 -1.50 -5.26
N LYS A 8 15.05 -0.84 -6.36
CA LYS A 8 15.99 -0.18 -7.28
C LYS A 8 16.00 1.31 -6.99
N MET A 9 17.16 1.87 -6.73
CA MET A 9 17.33 3.31 -6.51
C MET A 9 18.36 3.88 -7.48
N GLY A 10 17.99 4.96 -8.15
CA GLY A 10 18.94 5.77 -8.91
C GLY A 10 19.57 6.84 -8.01
N PHE A 11 20.84 7.14 -8.24
CA PHE A 11 21.52 8.28 -7.63
C PHE A 11 22.26 9.10 -8.68
N SER A 12 22.50 10.37 -8.38
CA SER A 12 23.15 11.34 -9.27
C SER A 12 23.92 12.39 -8.46
N GLY A 13 24.93 13.03 -9.07
CA GLY A 13 25.77 14.03 -8.43
C GLY A 13 27.13 14.13 -9.14
N SER A 14 28.23 14.03 -8.39
CA SER A 14 29.59 13.85 -8.96
C SER A 14 29.75 12.50 -9.68
N SER A 15 28.83 11.57 -9.46
CA SER A 15 28.71 10.30 -10.18
C SER A 15 27.24 9.88 -10.20
N SER A 16 26.86 9.11 -11.21
CA SER A 16 25.48 8.64 -11.40
C SER A 16 25.46 7.13 -11.55
N GLY A 17 24.41 6.48 -11.03
CA GLY A 17 24.32 5.03 -11.08
C GLY A 17 23.03 4.48 -10.48
N ILE A 18 22.97 3.15 -10.41
CA ILE A 18 21.84 2.40 -9.88
C ILE A 18 22.35 1.49 -8.77
N VAL A 19 21.63 1.47 -7.66
CA VAL A 19 21.85 0.58 -6.52
C VAL A 19 20.61 -0.28 -6.32
N TYR A 20 20.83 -1.53 -5.93
CA TYR A 20 19.75 -2.44 -5.55
C TYR A 20 19.84 -2.78 -4.06
N PHE A 21 18.69 -2.80 -3.40
CA PHE A 21 18.54 -3.20 -2.00
C PHE A 21 17.56 -4.35 -1.89
N THR A 22 17.72 -5.11 -0.81
CA THR A 22 16.71 -6.06 -0.34
C THR A 22 16.15 -5.57 0.98
N GLY A 23 14.87 -5.83 1.22
CA GLY A 23 14.22 -5.49 2.49
C GLY A 23 12.95 -6.28 2.70
N LYS A 24 12.46 -6.31 3.95
CA LYS A 24 11.23 -7.01 4.32
C LYS A 24 10.12 -5.99 4.51
N PRO A 25 9.03 -6.05 3.74
CA PRO A 25 7.91 -5.18 4.01
C PRO A 25 7.22 -5.62 5.30
N PHE A 26 6.79 -4.64 6.07
CA PHE A 26 6.12 -4.81 7.34
C PHE A 26 4.98 -3.80 7.42
N TYR A 27 3.82 -4.23 7.90
CA TYR A 27 2.69 -3.33 8.15
C TYR A 27 2.58 -3.06 9.66
N ASP A 28 2.77 -1.81 10.06
CA ASP A 28 2.50 -1.33 11.42
C ASP A 28 1.04 -0.89 11.51
N ALA A 29 0.22 -1.75 12.13
CA ALA A 29 -1.21 -1.50 12.29
C ALA A 29 -1.54 -0.32 13.22
N ALA A 30 -0.68 0.00 14.19
CA ALA A 30 -0.90 1.11 15.11
C ALA A 30 -0.70 2.45 14.42
N LYS A 31 0.32 2.53 13.55
CA LYS A 31 0.59 3.73 12.74
C LYS A 31 -0.18 3.77 11.42
N LYS A 32 -0.78 2.66 11.00
CA LYS A 32 -1.35 2.45 9.65
C LYS A 32 -0.32 2.68 8.54
N MET A 33 0.92 2.23 8.76
CA MET A 33 2.04 2.46 7.85
C MET A 33 2.62 1.15 7.33
N ILE A 34 2.99 1.12 6.04
CA ILE A 34 3.90 0.12 5.51
C ILE A 34 5.32 0.64 5.68
N GLU A 35 6.18 -0.19 6.27
CA GLU A 35 7.59 0.07 6.49
C GLU A 35 8.40 -1.02 5.76
N VAL A 36 9.60 -0.69 5.29
CA VAL A 36 10.56 -1.71 4.86
C VAL A 36 11.65 -1.84 5.91
N ARG A 37 11.73 -3.02 6.53
CA ARG A 37 12.69 -3.37 7.57
C ARG A 37 13.83 -4.21 7.01
N ASP A 38 14.92 -4.29 7.78
CA ASP A 38 16.11 -5.08 7.43
C ASP A 38 16.66 -4.74 6.03
N ILE A 39 16.71 -3.45 5.69
CA ILE A 39 17.22 -3.00 4.39
C ILE A 39 18.74 -3.20 4.34
N ASP A 40 19.21 -3.95 3.35
CA ASP A 40 20.63 -4.09 3.01
C ASP A 40 20.81 -4.08 1.50
N PHE A 41 22.02 -3.81 1.02
CA PHE A 41 22.36 -3.93 -0.39
C PHE A 41 22.12 -5.37 -0.87
N ASP A 42 21.69 -5.50 -2.13
CA ASP A 42 21.69 -6.81 -2.77
C ASP A 42 23.14 -7.33 -2.91
N VAL A 43 23.29 -8.65 -3.04
CA VAL A 43 24.60 -9.31 -3.07
C VAL A 43 25.50 -8.75 -4.19
N LYS A 44 24.92 -8.43 -5.36
CA LYS A 44 25.69 -7.92 -6.50
C LYS A 44 26.21 -6.52 -6.22
N THR A 45 25.36 -5.61 -5.73
CA THR A 45 25.79 -4.25 -5.41
C THR A 45 26.79 -4.26 -4.26
N LYS A 46 26.59 -5.12 -3.26
CA LYS A 46 27.55 -5.31 -2.15
C LYS A 46 28.94 -5.72 -2.64
N SER A 47 29.03 -6.67 -3.58
CA SER A 47 30.31 -7.08 -4.16
C SER A 47 30.99 -5.96 -4.96
N LEU A 48 30.24 -5.08 -5.63
CA LEU A 48 30.80 -3.94 -6.35
C LEU A 48 31.34 -2.88 -5.38
N LEU A 49 30.57 -2.56 -4.34
CA LEU A 49 30.94 -1.58 -3.31
C LEU A 49 32.13 -2.03 -2.46
N LEU A 50 32.30 -3.33 -2.22
CA LEU A 50 33.48 -3.87 -1.52
C LEU A 50 34.75 -3.76 -2.37
N ARG A 51 34.63 -3.74 -3.70
CA ARG A 51 35.74 -3.55 -4.63
C ARG A 51 36.06 -2.07 -4.86
N SER A 52 35.16 -1.16 -4.46
CA SER A 52 35.42 0.27 -4.46
C SER A 52 35.82 0.75 -3.06
N ALA A 53 36.41 1.95 -2.96
CA ALA A 53 36.76 2.56 -1.66
C ALA A 53 35.56 3.25 -0.98
N ASP A 54 34.34 3.08 -1.52
CA ASP A 54 33.15 3.88 -1.18
C ASP A 54 32.35 3.32 0.00
N TRP A 55 32.91 2.41 0.79
CA TRP A 55 32.20 1.72 1.88
C TRP A 55 31.55 2.67 2.91
N LEU A 56 32.03 3.90 3.04
CA LEU A 56 31.44 4.93 3.90
C LEU A 56 30.10 5.46 3.37
N PHE A 57 29.90 5.47 2.04
CA PHE A 57 28.61 5.81 1.42
C PHE A 57 27.52 4.81 1.79
N ASN A 58 27.87 3.55 2.03
CA ASN A 58 26.92 2.47 2.28
C ASN A 58 25.99 2.78 3.46
N LYS A 59 26.52 3.31 4.57
CA LYS A 59 25.71 3.64 5.75
C LYS A 59 24.77 4.82 5.50
N ARG A 60 25.28 5.89 4.87
CA ARG A 60 24.46 7.08 4.57
C ARG A 60 23.32 6.75 3.61
N ILE A 61 23.62 5.95 2.59
CA ILE A 61 22.64 5.49 1.60
C ILE A 61 21.59 4.58 2.26
N ILE A 62 22.00 3.60 3.07
CA ILE A 62 21.07 2.73 3.82
C ILE A 62 20.16 3.56 4.74
N ASN A 63 20.72 4.54 5.46
CA ASN A 63 19.93 5.39 6.35
C ASN A 63 18.91 6.24 5.57
N GLU A 64 19.31 6.77 4.42
CA GLU A 64 18.44 7.57 3.57
C GLU A 64 17.29 6.74 3.00
N ILE A 65 17.58 5.57 2.41
CA ILE A 65 16.53 4.69 1.89
C ILE A 65 15.61 4.21 3.01
N THR A 66 16.15 3.90 4.19
CA THR A 66 15.34 3.53 5.36
C THR A 66 14.40 4.66 5.75
N ARG A 67 14.89 5.90 5.78
CA ARG A 67 14.06 7.08 6.11
C ARG A 67 12.88 7.24 5.15
N VAL A 68 13.09 7.06 3.86
CA VAL A 68 12.05 7.27 2.84
C VAL A 68 11.20 6.03 2.54
N SER A 69 11.58 4.84 3.04
CA SER A 69 10.84 3.58 2.82
C SER A 69 9.66 3.38 3.79
N HIS A 70 8.88 4.43 3.96
CA HIS A 70 7.67 4.45 4.78
C HIS A 70 6.50 4.95 3.94
N PHE A 71 5.36 4.27 4.03
CA PHE A 71 4.17 4.61 3.27
C PHE A 71 2.94 4.63 4.19
N ASP A 72 2.37 5.81 4.38
CA ASP A 72 1.19 6.02 5.21
C ASP A 72 -0.09 5.65 4.44
N LEU A 73 -0.87 4.72 5.00
CA LEU A 73 -2.13 4.27 4.43
C LEU A 73 -3.35 5.03 4.95
N SER A 74 -3.18 5.95 5.91
CA SER A 74 -4.29 6.66 6.55
C SER A 74 -5.16 7.39 5.53
N ASN A 75 -4.56 8.19 4.64
CA ASN A 75 -5.31 8.91 3.60
C ASN A 75 -6.02 7.96 2.62
N TYR A 76 -5.41 6.82 2.30
CA TYR A 76 -6.01 5.81 1.43
C TYR A 76 -7.22 5.16 2.10
N ILE A 77 -7.10 4.83 3.40
CA ILE A 77 -8.18 4.25 4.20
C ILE A 77 -9.33 5.24 4.32
N ASP A 78 -9.05 6.51 4.64
CA ASP A 78 -10.06 7.54 4.82
C ASP A 78 -10.79 7.84 3.50
N THR A 79 -10.04 7.97 2.40
CA THR A 79 -10.61 8.12 1.07
C THR A 79 -11.48 6.92 0.69
N ALA A 80 -11.00 5.69 0.94
CA ALA A 80 -11.78 4.49 0.67
C ALA A 80 -13.07 4.46 1.49
N LYS A 81 -13.04 4.83 2.78
CA LYS A 81 -14.25 4.94 3.62
C LYS A 81 -15.24 5.95 3.05
N ILE A 82 -14.78 7.13 2.62
CA ILE A 82 -15.66 8.14 2.00
C ILE A 82 -16.31 7.60 0.73
N LEU A 83 -15.52 7.00 -0.15
CA LEU A 83 -16.02 6.46 -1.43
C LEU A 83 -16.99 5.29 -1.23
N ILE A 84 -16.68 4.36 -0.32
CA ILE A 84 -17.57 3.24 0.00
C ILE A 84 -18.88 3.77 0.58
N ASN A 85 -18.84 4.67 1.58
CA ASN A 85 -20.05 5.24 2.15
C ASN A 85 -20.87 6.01 1.09
N LYS A 86 -20.23 6.76 0.19
CA LYS A 86 -20.92 7.39 -0.93
C LYS A 86 -21.62 6.35 -1.83
N GLN A 87 -20.94 5.26 -2.16
CA GLN A 87 -21.49 4.22 -3.02
C GLN A 87 -22.64 3.43 -2.36
N LEU A 88 -22.59 3.24 -1.03
CA LEU A 88 -23.66 2.61 -0.24
C LEU A 88 -24.92 3.48 -0.13
N ASN A 89 -24.86 4.75 -0.54
CA ASN A 89 -25.95 5.71 -0.45
C ASN A 89 -26.28 6.28 -1.84
N THR A 90 -26.64 5.40 -2.76
CA THR A 90 -27.01 5.76 -4.14
C THR A 90 -28.34 5.12 -4.57
N GLU A 91 -29.00 5.74 -5.54
CA GLU A 91 -30.07 5.13 -6.31
C GLU A 91 -29.45 4.39 -7.50
N TRP A 92 -29.56 3.06 -7.49
CA TRP A 92 -28.90 2.21 -8.49
C TRP A 92 -29.68 2.19 -9.80
N ILE A 93 -31.00 2.11 -9.66
CA ILE A 93 -32.00 2.20 -10.71
C ILE A 93 -33.23 2.89 -10.13
N LYS A 94 -34.08 3.47 -10.98
CA LYS A 94 -35.29 4.17 -10.55
C LYS A 94 -36.13 3.30 -9.62
N GLY A 95 -36.38 3.78 -8.40
CA GLY A 95 -37.14 3.06 -7.37
C GLY A 95 -36.32 2.06 -6.54
N VAL A 96 -35.01 1.89 -6.77
CA VAL A 96 -34.12 1.08 -5.92
C VAL A 96 -32.98 1.93 -5.39
N LYS A 97 -33.05 2.23 -4.10
CA LYS A 97 -32.04 3.01 -3.40
C LYS A 97 -31.42 2.23 -2.26
N SER A 98 -30.12 2.42 -2.11
CA SER A 98 -29.35 1.93 -0.97
C SER A 98 -29.21 3.04 0.06
N ASN A 99 -29.22 2.65 1.33
CA ASN A 99 -28.78 3.49 2.42
C ASN A 99 -27.98 2.62 3.39
N GLY A 100 -26.76 3.02 3.69
CA GLY A 100 -25.88 2.24 4.52
C GLY A 100 -24.69 3.04 5.02
N SER A 101 -23.92 2.41 5.89
CA SER A 101 -22.67 3.00 6.36
C SER A 101 -21.68 1.93 6.78
N ILE A 102 -20.39 2.23 6.58
CA ILE A 102 -19.29 1.52 7.22
C ILE A 102 -18.59 2.45 8.21
N ASN A 103 -18.38 1.96 9.43
CA ASN A 103 -17.75 2.76 10.49
C ASN A 103 -16.24 2.55 10.53
N ASP A 104 -15.77 1.38 10.11
CA ASP A 104 -14.37 1.00 10.19
C ASP A 104 -13.93 0.18 8.97
N LEU A 105 -12.65 0.33 8.63
CA LEU A 105 -11.97 -0.38 7.56
C LEU A 105 -10.60 -0.83 8.10
N LYS A 106 -10.52 -2.10 8.53
CA LYS A 106 -9.31 -2.66 9.14
C LYS A 106 -8.48 -3.38 8.09
N ILE A 107 -7.19 -3.08 8.02
CA ILE A 107 -6.25 -3.86 7.20
C ILE A 107 -6.04 -5.23 7.87
N SER A 108 -6.33 -6.29 7.14
CA SER A 108 -6.22 -7.68 7.58
C SER A 108 -5.10 -8.45 6.89
N GLY A 109 -4.53 -7.90 5.81
CA GLY A 109 -3.37 -8.48 5.15
C GLY A 109 -2.66 -7.50 4.22
N PHE A 110 -1.35 -7.69 4.09
CA PHE A 110 -0.50 -6.99 3.14
C PHE A 110 0.32 -8.02 2.36
N TYR A 111 0.17 -8.03 1.03
CA TYR A 111 0.82 -9.00 0.16
C TYR A 111 1.63 -8.27 -0.91
N PRO A 112 2.96 -8.25 -0.77
CA PRO A 112 3.83 -7.67 -1.79
C PRO A 112 3.89 -8.60 -3.01
N LEU A 113 3.48 -8.12 -4.18
CA LEU A 113 3.70 -8.78 -5.46
C LEU A 113 4.81 -8.06 -6.23
N LYS A 114 5.16 -8.60 -7.40
CA LYS A 114 6.26 -8.09 -8.22
C LYS A 114 6.05 -6.63 -8.65
N ASP A 115 4.83 -6.29 -9.05
CA ASP A 115 4.52 -5.00 -9.67
C ASP A 115 3.61 -4.11 -8.81
N TYR A 116 2.91 -4.68 -7.83
CA TYR A 116 1.99 -3.96 -6.97
C TYR A 116 1.83 -4.64 -5.61
N PHE A 117 1.25 -3.92 -4.67
CA PHE A 117 0.88 -4.46 -3.36
C PHE A 117 -0.62 -4.72 -3.30
N ILE A 118 -0.99 -5.87 -2.74
CA ILE A 118 -2.38 -6.13 -2.39
C ILE A 118 -2.55 -5.81 -0.91
N ILE A 119 -3.41 -4.84 -0.62
CA ILE A 119 -3.88 -4.54 0.72
C ILE A 119 -5.25 -5.18 0.87
N ARG A 120 -5.35 -6.16 1.78
CA ARG A 120 -6.62 -6.76 2.15
C ARG A 120 -7.17 -6.03 3.36
N SER A 121 -8.42 -5.61 3.25
CA SER A 121 -9.13 -4.90 4.32
C SER A 121 -10.48 -5.53 4.58
N ASN A 122 -10.91 -5.49 5.83
CA ASN A 122 -12.22 -5.90 6.28
C ASN A 122 -13.01 -4.65 6.68
N ALA A 123 -14.19 -4.47 6.10
CA ALA A 123 -15.14 -3.44 6.49
C ALA A 123 -16.29 -4.07 7.28
N ASN A 124 -16.80 -3.34 8.28
CA ASN A 124 -18.03 -3.71 8.97
C ASN A 124 -18.99 -2.52 8.95
N GLY A 125 -20.27 -2.81 8.70
CA GLY A 125 -21.28 -1.80 8.48
C GLY A 125 -22.67 -2.39 8.24
N ASN A 126 -23.62 -1.50 7.97
CA ASN A 126 -25.01 -1.85 7.69
C ASN A 126 -25.39 -1.38 6.30
N LEU A 127 -26.28 -2.12 5.64
CA LEU A 127 -26.84 -1.75 4.35
C LEU A 127 -28.32 -2.11 4.33
N VAL A 128 -29.15 -1.12 3.98
CA VAL A 128 -30.59 -1.28 3.75
C VAL A 128 -30.86 -0.94 2.29
N ILE A 129 -31.57 -1.82 1.60
CA ILE A 129 -32.09 -1.58 0.26
C ILE A 129 -33.57 -1.27 0.37
N LYS A 130 -33.99 -0.14 -0.20
CA LYS A 130 -35.39 0.26 -0.31
C LYS A 130 -35.81 0.12 -1.76
N VAL A 131 -36.88 -0.64 -1.99
CA VAL A 131 -37.54 -0.78 -3.28
C VAL A 131 -38.89 -0.08 -3.17
N ASP A 132 -39.00 1.10 -3.79
CA ASP A 132 -40.26 1.78 -3.99
C ASP A 132 -40.97 1.10 -5.17
N ALA A 133 -42.30 0.97 -5.13
CA ALA A 133 -43.09 0.19 -6.09
C ALA A 133 -42.63 0.44 -7.54
N MET A 134 -41.91 -0.54 -8.09
CA MET A 134 -41.62 -0.58 -9.52
C MET A 134 -42.92 -0.90 -10.23
N ASN A 135 -43.26 -0.09 -11.23
CA ASN A 135 -44.21 -0.52 -12.24
C ASN A 135 -43.57 -1.69 -13.01
N PHE A 136 -43.72 -2.90 -12.49
CA PHE A 136 -43.45 -4.13 -13.22
C PHE A 136 -44.51 -4.25 -14.31
N ASN A 137 -44.34 -3.51 -15.40
CA ASN A 137 -45.03 -3.84 -16.64
C ASN A 137 -44.34 -5.09 -17.19
N LEU A 138 -44.83 -6.27 -16.77
CA LEU A 138 -44.54 -7.53 -17.42
C LEU A 138 -45.18 -7.47 -18.82
N GLN A 139 -44.34 -7.43 -19.86
CA GLN A 139 -44.76 -7.71 -21.23
C GLN A 139 -44.80 -9.22 -21.45
#